data_AF-A0A5K0ZZH8-F1
#
_entry.id   AF-A0A5K0ZZH8-F1
#
_cell.length_a   1.000
_cell.length_b   1.000
_cell.length_c   1.000
_cell.angle_alpha   90.00
_cell.angle_beta   90.00
_cell.angle_gamma   90.00
#
_symmetry.space_group_name_H-M   'P 1'
#
loop_
_entity.id
_entity.type
_entity.pdbx_description
1 polymer ?
#
loop_
_entity_poly.entity_id
_entity_poly.type
_entity_poly.pdbx_seq_one_letter_code
_entity_poly.pdbx_strand_id
1 'polypeptide(L)'
;LVDSRDIVELQLKQLDCELVIRKKEALPQPPSPAPMVMMQPPAPQPMASTQPPPSPVATPAPAPSAIPALPPPAAKSSRSSHPPLKCPMAGTFYRSPGPGEPPFVK
;
A
#
# COMPACT_ATOMS: atom_id res chain seq x y z
N LEU A 1 12.77 8.59 -4.79
CA LEU A 1 13.26 8.39 -6.17
C LEU A 1 14.75 8.06 -6.06
N VAL A 2 15.20 6.93 -6.62
CA VAL A 2 16.63 6.57 -6.54
C VAL A 2 17.36 7.32 -7.64
N ASP A 3 18.32 8.18 -7.28
CA ASP A 3 19.17 8.84 -8.26
C ASP A 3 20.10 7.81 -8.90
N SER A 4 20.24 7.84 -10.22
CA SER A 4 21.04 6.87 -10.97
C SER A 4 22.51 6.84 -10.54
N ARG A 5 23.03 7.94 -9.99
CA ARG A 5 24.41 8.06 -9.51
C ARG A 5 24.65 7.36 -8.18
N ASP A 6 23.59 7.02 -7.45
CA ASP A 6 23.68 6.38 -6.13
C ASP A 6 23.52 4.87 -6.17
N ILE A 7 23.16 4.30 -7.32
CA ILE A 7 22.91 2.87 -7.50
C ILE A 7 24.25 2.14 -7.59
N VAL A 8 24.48 1.22 -6.67
CA VAL A 8 25.66 0.34 -6.66
C VAL A 8 25.32 -1.03 -7.22
N GLU A 9 24.12 -1.54 -6.94
CA GLU A 9 23.66 -2.84 -7.42
C GLU A 9 22.18 -2.77 -7.81
N LEU A 10 21.80 -3.44 -8.89
CA LEU A 10 20.44 -3.55 -9.38
C LEU A 10 20.18 -5.00 -9.80
N GLN A 11 19.23 -5.66 -9.14
CA GLN A 11 18.71 -6.96 -9.53
C GLN A 11 17.23 -6.80 -9.85
N LEU A 12 16.78 -7.30 -11.00
CA LEU A 12 15.38 -7.25 -11.41
C LEU A 12 14.94 -8.64 -11.86
N LYS A 13 13.76 -9.03 -11.42
CA LYS A 13 13.05 -10.25 -11.77
C LYS A 13 11.64 -9.77 -12.14
N GLN A 14 10.99 -10.32 -13.17
CA GLN A 14 9.57 -10.04 -13.48
C GLN A 14 8.67 -11.24 -13.87
N LEU A 15 7.40 -11.19 -13.43
CA LEU A 15 6.29 -12.13 -13.12
C LEU A 15 6.07 -12.62 -11.66
N ASP A 16 6.72 -13.62 -11.09
CA ASP A 16 8.16 -13.87 -11.15
C ASP A 16 8.94 -12.56 -11.00
N CYS A 17 8.40 -11.55 -10.27
CA CYS A 17 9.05 -10.26 -10.10
C CYS A 17 9.73 -10.00 -8.75
N GLU A 18 11.02 -9.68 -8.75
CA GLU A 18 11.75 -9.20 -7.56
C GLU A 18 12.80 -8.15 -7.98
N LEU A 19 12.71 -6.93 -7.42
CA LEU A 19 13.66 -5.85 -7.70
C LEU A 19 14.45 -5.51 -6.45
N VAL A 20 15.76 -5.74 -6.46
CA VAL A 20 16.69 -5.38 -5.39
C VAL A 20 17.60 -4.25 -5.88
N ILE A 21 17.59 -3.12 -5.21
CA ILE A 21 18.47 -1.98 -5.50
C ILE A 21 19.34 -1.73 -4.27
N ARG A 22 20.66 -1.83 -4.39
CA ARG A 22 21.60 -1.44 -3.33
C ARG A 22 22.21 -0.09 -3.67
N LYS A 23 22.13 0.84 -2.73
CA LYS A 23 22.72 2.18 -2.82
C LYS A 23 24.09 2.23 -2.13
N LYS A 24 24.92 3.20 -2.53
CA LYS A 24 26.25 3.42 -1.93
C LYS A 24 26.26 3.59 -0.41
N GLU A 25 25.23 4.21 0.15
CA GLU A 25 25.06 4.45 1.59
C GLU A 25 24.63 3.19 2.35
N ALA A 26 24.04 2.20 1.66
CA ALA A 26 23.61 0.94 2.25
C ALA A 26 24.73 -0.11 2.36
N LEU A 27 25.94 0.22 1.91
CA LEU A 27 27.11 -0.58 2.23
C LEU A 27 27.40 -0.42 3.73
N PRO A 28 27.66 -1.52 4.46
CA PRO A 28 28.05 -1.42 5.85
C PRO A 28 29.24 -0.49 5.94
N GLN A 29 29.06 0.67 6.58
CA GLN A 29 30.22 1.48 6.92
C GLN A 29 31.16 0.60 7.76
N PRO A 30 32.48 0.67 7.54
CA PRO A 30 33.42 0.03 8.45
C PRO A 30 33.05 0.45 9.87
N PRO A 31 33.01 -0.48 10.84
CA PRO A 31 32.56 -0.17 12.19
C PRO A 31 33.38 1.02 12.69
N SER A 32 32.69 2.12 13.00
CA SER A 32 33.30 3.22 13.73
C SER A 32 33.90 2.65 15.02
N PRO A 33 35.15 3.01 15.39
CA PRO A 33 35.75 2.51 16.61
C PRO A 33 34.80 2.77 17.78
N ALA A 34 34.48 1.70 18.51
CA ALA A 34 33.48 1.74 19.56
C ALA A 34 33.89 2.76 20.62
N PRO A 35 33.01 3.71 21.01
CA PRO A 35 33.24 4.46 22.24
C PRO A 35 33.15 3.47 23.41
N MET A 36 34.19 3.41 24.24
CA MET A 36 34.11 2.76 25.54
C MET A 36 33.05 3.48 26.37
N VAL A 37 31.88 2.86 26.49
CA VAL A 37 30.82 3.32 27.39
C VAL A 37 31.17 2.83 28.79
N MET A 38 31.49 3.80 29.66
CA MET A 38 31.59 3.58 31.10
C MET A 38 30.22 3.12 31.63
N MET A 39 30.18 1.97 32.29
CA MET A 39 28.98 1.44 32.92
C MET A 39 28.53 2.33 34.08
N GLN A 40 27.26 2.69 34.11
CA GLN A 40 26.59 3.28 35.26
C GLN A 40 25.43 2.38 35.71
N PRO A 41 25.27 2.10 37.03
CA PRO A 41 24.29 1.14 37.53
C PRO A 41 22.84 1.66 37.45
N PRO A 42 21.84 0.74 37.43
CA PRO A 42 20.44 1.06 37.16
C PRO A 42 19.69 1.64 38.37
N ALA A 43 18.78 2.58 38.10
CA ALA A 43 17.76 3.05 39.04
C ALA A 43 16.36 2.58 38.56
N PRO A 44 15.49 2.06 39.46
CA PRO A 44 14.14 1.61 39.10
C PRO A 44 13.07 2.71 39.22
N GLN A 45 11.87 2.43 38.70
CA GLN A 45 10.52 3.06 38.87
C GLN A 45 9.93 3.70 37.58
N PRO A 46 8.59 3.84 37.45
CA PRO A 46 7.52 2.84 37.58
C PRO A 46 6.62 2.77 36.33
N MET A 47 5.69 1.81 36.33
CA MET A 47 4.70 1.57 35.27
C MET A 47 3.65 2.68 35.15
N ALA A 48 3.23 2.97 33.91
CA ALA A 48 1.93 3.58 33.61
C ALA A 48 1.31 2.85 32.42
N SER A 49 0.15 2.23 32.66
CA SER A 49 -0.70 1.59 31.67
C SER A 49 -1.58 2.63 30.99
N THR A 50 -1.53 2.71 29.66
CA THR A 50 -2.47 3.50 28.86
C THR A 50 -3.50 2.57 28.24
N GLN A 51 -4.76 2.81 28.59
CA GLN A 51 -5.93 2.10 28.11
C GLN A 51 -6.27 2.49 26.66
N PRO A 52 -6.65 1.56 25.77
CA PRO A 52 -7.10 1.89 24.42
C PRO A 52 -8.53 2.48 24.44
N PRO A 53 -8.89 3.33 23.45
CA PRO A 53 -10.23 3.91 23.32
C PRO A 53 -11.28 2.85 22.91
N PRO A 54 -12.58 3.07 23.20
CA PRO A 54 -13.64 2.15 22.82
C PRO A 54 -13.87 2.13 21.30
N SER A 55 -14.11 0.93 20.78
CA SER A 55 -14.49 0.65 19.40
C SER A 55 -15.92 1.13 19.10
N PRO A 56 -16.20 1.65 17.89
CA PRO A 56 -17.56 2.00 17.49
C PRO A 56 -18.45 0.75 17.36
N VAL A 57 -19.71 0.91 17.75
CA VAL A 57 -20.75 -0.11 17.69
C VAL A 57 -21.26 -0.22 16.25
N ALA A 58 -21.20 -1.42 15.68
CA ALA A 58 -21.76 -1.70 14.37
C ALA A 58 -23.29 -1.72 14.44
N THR A 59 -23.94 -0.91 13.61
CA THR A 59 -25.39 -0.94 13.37
C THR A 59 -25.71 -2.05 12.37
N PRO A 60 -26.79 -2.83 12.52
CA PRO A 60 -27.16 -3.85 11.53
C PRO A 60 -27.42 -3.19 10.16
N ALA A 61 -26.68 -3.61 9.14
CA ALA A 61 -26.95 -3.22 7.76
C ALA A 61 -28.21 -3.95 7.26
N PRO A 62 -29.11 -3.28 6.52
CA PRO A 62 -30.28 -3.94 5.93
C PRO A 62 -29.84 -5.03 4.95
N ALA A 63 -30.58 -6.15 4.96
CA ALA A 63 -30.34 -7.25 4.04
C ALA A 63 -30.49 -6.79 2.58
N PRO A 64 -29.59 -7.18 1.67
CA PRO A 64 -29.69 -6.80 0.27
C PRO A 64 -30.96 -7.41 -0.32
N SER A 65 -31.87 -6.56 -0.81
CA SER A 65 -32.98 -7.00 -1.64
C SER A 65 -32.43 -7.52 -2.96
N ALA A 66 -32.93 -8.65 -3.42
CA ALA A 66 -32.55 -9.24 -4.70
C ALA A 66 -33.00 -8.31 -5.84
N ILE A 67 -32.03 -7.62 -6.45
CA ILE A 67 -32.25 -6.80 -7.64
C ILE A 67 -32.12 -7.75 -8.85
N PRO A 68 -33.02 -7.68 -9.85
CA PRO A 68 -32.90 -8.44 -11.08
C PRO A 68 -31.52 -8.22 -11.73
N ALA A 69 -30.82 -9.31 -12.05
CA ALA A 69 -29.53 -9.24 -12.70
C ALA A 69 -29.70 -8.61 -14.09
N LEU A 70 -29.03 -7.49 -14.34
CA LEU A 70 -28.93 -6.94 -15.69
C LEU A 70 -28.14 -7.91 -16.58
N PRO A 71 -28.49 -8.02 -17.87
CA PRO A 71 -27.70 -8.78 -18.82
C PRO A 71 -26.25 -8.28 -18.84
N PRO A 72 -25.26 -9.18 -18.98
CA PRO A 72 -23.86 -8.79 -19.01
C PRO A 72 -23.63 -7.78 -20.14
N PRO A 73 -22.84 -6.72 -19.90
CA PRO A 73 -22.54 -5.75 -20.94
C PRO A 73 -21.88 -6.45 -22.12
N ALA A 74 -22.32 -6.13 -23.34
CA ALA A 74 -21.74 -6.66 -24.56
C ALA A 74 -20.22 -6.41 -24.55
N ALA A 75 -19.43 -7.47 -24.75
CA ALA A 75 -17.99 -7.39 -24.78
C ALA A 75 -17.56 -6.55 -25.99
N LYS A 76 -17.27 -5.27 -25.73
CA LYS A 76 -16.65 -4.40 -26.73
C LYS A 76 -15.19 -4.80 -26.84
N SER A 77 -14.77 -5.31 -27.99
CA SER A 77 -13.35 -5.57 -28.27
C SER A 77 -12.62 -4.24 -28.35
N SER A 78 -12.11 -3.74 -27.22
CA SER A 78 -11.19 -2.61 -27.21
C SER A 78 -9.79 -3.14 -27.48
N ARG A 79 -9.22 -2.86 -28.66
CA ARG A 79 -7.77 -3.00 -28.91
C ARG A 79 -7.03 -1.90 -28.15
N SER A 80 -6.99 -1.99 -26.83
CA SER A 80 -6.16 -1.13 -26.00
C SER A 80 -4.74 -1.70 -25.96
N SER A 81 -3.73 -0.85 -26.12
CA SER A 81 -2.33 -1.20 -25.87
C SER A 81 -2.00 -1.29 -24.37
N HIS A 82 -2.93 -0.89 -23.50
CA HIS A 82 -2.72 -0.88 -22.05
C HIS A 82 -3.21 -2.17 -21.40
N PRO A 83 -2.58 -2.60 -20.28
CA PRO A 83 -3.07 -3.71 -19.49
C PRO A 83 -4.52 -3.51 -19.01
N PRO A 84 -5.35 -4.56 -18.96
CA PRO A 84 -6.71 -4.47 -18.44
C PRO A 84 -6.73 -4.12 -16.95
N LEU A 85 -7.49 -3.10 -16.57
CA LEU A 85 -7.76 -2.76 -15.18
C LEU A 85 -8.98 -3.54 -14.68
N LYS A 86 -8.77 -4.57 -13.87
CA LYS A 86 -9.84 -5.41 -13.31
C LYS A 86 -10.38 -4.83 -12.01
N CYS A 87 -11.68 -5.03 -11.74
CA CYS A 87 -12.24 -4.71 -10.44
C CYS A 87 -11.80 -5.77 -9.40
N PRO A 88 -11.38 -5.34 -8.19
CA PRO A 88 -11.03 -6.28 -7.12
C PRO A 88 -12.27 -6.94 -6.48
N MET A 89 -13.45 -6.33 -6.67
CA MET A 89 -14.73 -6.75 -6.08
C MET A 89 -15.88 -6.48 -7.05
N ALA A 90 -17.00 -7.19 -6.89
CA ALA A 90 -18.23 -6.92 -7.62
C ALA A 90 -18.87 -5.60 -7.13
N GLY A 91 -19.43 -4.83 -8.05
CA GLY A 91 -20.06 -3.56 -7.73
C GLY A 91 -20.44 -2.75 -8.95
N THR A 92 -20.83 -1.50 -8.73
CA THR A 92 -21.13 -0.54 -9.79
C THR A 92 -19.94 0.36 -10.03
N PHE A 93 -19.47 0.45 -11.27
CA PHE A 93 -18.39 1.35 -11.66
C PHE A 93 -18.94 2.74 -12.01
N TYR A 94 -18.43 3.79 -11.36
CA TYR A 94 -18.77 5.18 -11.64
C TYR A 94 -17.59 5.90 -12.32
N ARG A 95 -17.89 6.72 -13.33
CA ARG A 95 -16.88 7.51 -14.06
C ARG A 95 -16.58 8.86 -13.41
N SER A 96 -17.53 9.38 -12.62
CA SER A 96 -17.49 10.66 -11.93
C SER A 96 -17.84 10.47 -10.45
N PRO A 97 -17.43 11.38 -9.55
CA PRO A 97 -17.79 11.30 -8.14
C PRO A 97 -19.26 11.60 -7.86
N GLY A 98 -19.94 12.32 -8.76
CA GLY A 98 -21.35 12.64 -8.65
C GLY A 98 -21.98 13.06 -9.99
N PRO A 99 -23.32 13.25 -10.04
CA PRO A 99 -24.01 13.74 -11.22
C PRO A 99 -23.54 15.16 -11.59
N GLY A 100 -23.19 15.38 -12.85
CA GLY A 100 -22.69 16.68 -13.34
C GLY A 100 -21.21 16.98 -13.00
N GLU A 101 -20.58 16.19 -12.13
CA GLU A 101 -19.17 16.34 -11.77
C GLU A 101 -18.23 15.76 -12.83
N PRO A 102 -16.98 16.29 -12.96
CA PRO A 102 -16.03 15.82 -13.95
C PRO A 102 -15.62 14.36 -13.71
N PRO A 103 -15.24 13.63 -14.78
CA PRO A 103 -14.72 12.28 -14.64
C PRO A 103 -13.42 12.24 -13.84
N PHE A 104 -13.18 11.12 -13.13
CA PHE A 104 -11.93 10.88 -12.41
C PHE A 104 -10.69 10.89 -13.32
N VAL A 105 -10.87 10.45 -14.57
CA VAL A 105 -9.83 10.38 -15.61
C VAL A 105 -10.41 10.93 -16.90
N LYS A 106 -9.63 11.75 -17.61
CA LYS A 106 -9.97 12.34 -18.91
C LYS A 106 -9.37 11.53 -20.05
#